data_AF-A0AAD5QDB3-F1
#
_entry.id   AF-A0AAD5QDB3-F1
#
_cell.length_a   1.000
_cell.length_b   1.000
_cell.length_c   1.000
_cell.angle_alpha   90.00
_cell.angle_beta   90.00
_cell.angle_gamma   90.00
#
_symmetry.space_group_name_H-M   'P 1'
#
loop_
_entity.id
_entity.type
_entity.pdbx_description
1 polymer ?
#
loop_
_entity_poly.entity_id
_entity_poly.type
_entity_poly.pdbx_seq_one_letter_code
_entity_poly.pdbx_strand_id
1 'polypeptide(L)'
;MYSQTGFSFFWMSWKICEQLEMLWKVRGPCTVETCCYGDFMRPLGYNPLLDYLEEGNSELSSWRKAFADIFSRVSPEIVNLGPDSFFHMGTAKEFQEHSQRGSRFSTKFLQSFSNNVCCTLINCSIGNGSLMEYCKLEDAQIGSGCLLSGCESSKPFSLDDNSILFTLCITNDEYKYVTILLHRDDDVKAEKQTLCWMSKETNLKGISLWNARLFPVERSREASLHATLNFARGEEDVTINELISIGEAVVTSDTQEMIDFRRRLKHEHLVD
;
A
#
# COMPACT_ATOMS: atom_id res chain seq x y z
N MET A 1 -25.99 7.75 16.33
CA MET A 1 -24.93 6.72 16.29
C MET A 1 -23.71 7.38 15.66
N TYR A 2 -22.82 7.93 16.49
CA TYR A 2 -21.62 8.60 16.01
C TYR A 2 -20.55 7.54 15.75
N SER A 3 -20.21 7.28 14.49
CA SER A 3 -19.01 6.52 14.15
C SER A 3 -17.80 7.39 14.48
N GLN A 4 -17.18 7.15 15.63
CA GLN A 4 -15.86 7.69 15.92
C GLN A 4 -14.84 6.84 15.17
N THR A 5 -14.30 7.38 14.08
CA THR A 5 -13.14 6.79 13.39
C THR A 5 -11.90 7.04 14.26
N GLY A 6 -11.29 5.97 14.78
CA GLY A 6 -10.08 6.06 15.60
C GLY A 6 -8.81 6.18 14.76
N PHE A 7 -7.79 6.82 15.33
CA PHE A 7 -6.41 6.85 14.83
C PHE A 7 -5.53 6.06 15.81
N SER A 8 -4.46 5.43 15.34
CA SER A 8 -3.63 4.48 16.09
C SER A 8 -2.61 5.15 17.04
N PHE A 9 -2.99 6.24 17.70
CA PHE A 9 -2.17 6.85 18.75
C PHE A 9 -2.90 6.78 20.08
N PHE A 10 -2.34 6.01 20.99
CA PHE A 10 -2.91 5.76 22.31
C PHE A 10 -1.89 6.18 23.36
N TRP A 11 -2.34 6.95 24.35
CA TRP A 11 -1.59 7.12 25.58
C TRP A 11 -2.09 6.12 26.61
N MET A 12 -1.18 5.24 27.05
CA MET A 12 -1.47 4.27 28.09
C MET A 12 -0.84 4.74 29.40
N SER A 13 -1.60 4.61 30.50
CA SER A 13 -1.04 4.84 31.82
C SER A 13 -0.05 3.74 32.18
N TRP A 14 0.91 4.07 33.05
CA TRP A 14 1.92 3.11 33.51
C TRP A 14 1.30 1.83 34.11
N LYS A 15 0.16 1.97 34.79
CA LYS A 15 -0.61 0.84 35.37
C LYS A 15 -1.10 -0.16 34.33
N ILE A 16 -1.39 0.28 33.10
CA ILE A 16 -1.78 -0.62 32.01
C ILE A 16 -0.54 -1.27 31.40
N CYS A 17 0.55 -0.51 31.24
CA CYS A 17 1.83 -1.05 30.80
C CYS A 17 2.32 -2.18 31.72
N GLU A 18 2.23 -2.01 33.04
CA GLU A 18 2.58 -3.06 34.02
C GLU A 18 1.74 -4.33 33.87
N GLN A 19 0.44 -4.19 33.57
CA GLN A 19 -0.44 -5.35 33.33
C GLN A 19 -0.08 -6.10 32.04
N LEU A 20 0.26 -5.38 30.97
CA LEU A 20 0.73 -5.97 29.73
C LEU A 20 2.11 -6.63 29.91
N GLU A 21 3.01 -6.02 30.69
CA GLU A 21 4.30 -6.61 31.04
C GLU A 21 4.13 -7.89 31.86
N MET A 22 3.23 -7.91 32.85
CA MET A 22 2.90 -9.11 33.62
C MET A 22 2.33 -10.21 32.70
N LEU A 23 1.43 -9.85 31.78
CA LEU A 23 0.87 -10.80 30.82
C LEU A 23 1.98 -11.41 29.96
N TRP A 24 2.91 -10.60 29.47
CA TRP A 24 4.08 -11.06 28.71
C TRP A 24 5.00 -11.96 29.55
N LYS A 25 5.27 -11.61 30.82
CA LYS A 25 6.08 -12.46 31.72
C LYS A 25 5.44 -13.83 31.96
N VAL A 26 4.11 -13.90 31.99
CA VAL A 26 3.37 -15.15 32.23
C VAL A 26 3.24 -15.99 30.96
N ARG A 27 2.97 -15.35 29.81
CA ARG A 27 2.65 -16.05 28.56
C ARG A 27 3.79 -16.14 27.56
N GLY A 28 4.83 -15.33 27.72
CA GLY A 28 5.83 -15.10 26.69
C GLY A 28 5.34 -14.13 25.59
N PRO A 29 6.10 -14.00 24.50
CA PRO A 29 5.76 -13.11 23.39
C PRO A 29 4.46 -13.53 22.71
N CYS A 30 3.68 -12.54 22.26
CA CYS A 30 2.53 -12.77 21.40
C CYS A 30 3.02 -13.11 19.99
N THR A 31 2.80 -14.35 19.55
CA THR A 31 3.22 -14.88 18.24
C THR A 31 2.14 -14.84 17.17
N VAL A 32 0.95 -14.33 17.51
CA VAL A 32 -0.18 -14.14 16.60
C VAL A 32 -0.35 -12.67 16.24
N GLU A 33 -0.85 -12.44 15.02
CA GLU A 33 -1.26 -11.10 14.58
C GLU A 33 -2.48 -10.65 15.38
N THR A 34 -2.38 -9.45 15.98
CA THR A 34 -3.44 -8.83 16.78
C THR A 34 -3.76 -7.45 16.20
N CYS A 35 -4.97 -6.97 16.44
CA CYS A 35 -5.47 -5.70 15.92
C CYS A 35 -5.71 -4.71 17.06
N CYS A 36 -5.06 -3.55 17.05
CA CYS A 36 -5.29 -2.54 18.09
C CYS A 36 -6.77 -2.11 18.20
N TYR A 37 -7.48 -1.94 17.08
CA TYR A 37 -8.90 -1.58 17.09
C TYR A 37 -9.77 -2.72 17.62
N GLY A 38 -9.54 -3.93 17.12
CA GLY A 38 -10.33 -5.11 17.46
C GLY A 38 -10.05 -5.62 18.86
N ASP A 39 -8.79 -5.73 19.24
CA ASP A 39 -8.37 -6.46 20.44
C ASP A 39 -8.13 -5.53 21.64
N PHE A 40 -7.74 -4.26 21.41
CA PHE A 40 -7.41 -3.34 22.50
C PHE A 40 -8.53 -2.32 22.72
N MET A 41 -9.08 -1.73 21.65
CA MET A 41 -10.12 -0.70 21.78
C MET A 41 -11.51 -1.25 22.02
N ARG A 42 -11.90 -2.31 21.30
CA ARG A 42 -13.22 -2.93 21.41
C ARG A 42 -13.62 -3.34 22.83
N PRO A 43 -12.72 -3.85 23.70
CA PRO A 43 -13.05 -4.14 25.09
C PRO A 43 -13.17 -2.90 25.99
N LEU A 44 -12.77 -1.70 25.57
CA LEU A 44 -12.86 -0.49 26.39
C LEU A 44 -14.31 -0.04 26.60
N GLY A 45 -14.55 0.70 27.68
CA GLY A 45 -15.82 1.37 27.95
C GLY A 45 -16.83 0.54 28.75
N TYR A 46 -18.09 1.00 28.80
CA TYR A 46 -19.07 0.50 29.78
C TYR A 46 -19.81 -0.79 29.34
N ASN A 47 -19.90 -1.06 28.03
CA ASN A 47 -20.59 -2.23 27.50
C ASN A 47 -19.95 -2.69 26.17
N PRO A 48 -18.72 -3.24 26.21
CA PRO A 48 -18.02 -3.64 25.00
C PRO A 48 -18.71 -4.84 24.32
N LEU A 49 -18.72 -4.83 22.99
CA LEU A 49 -19.20 -5.98 22.20
C LEU A 49 -18.05 -6.99 22.05
N LEU A 50 -18.15 -8.12 22.76
CA LEU A 50 -17.08 -9.14 22.88
C LEU A 50 -17.34 -10.43 22.06
N ASP A 51 -18.19 -10.36 21.04
CA ASP A 51 -18.52 -11.48 20.14
C ASP A 51 -17.31 -12.04 19.35
N TYR A 52 -16.28 -11.22 19.12
CA TYR A 52 -15.07 -11.58 18.38
C TYR A 52 -14.02 -12.37 19.16
N LEU A 53 -14.20 -12.52 20.48
CA LEU A 53 -13.19 -13.18 21.33
C LEU A 53 -12.92 -14.62 20.93
N GLU A 54 -13.88 -15.28 20.27
CA GLU A 54 -13.74 -16.67 19.78
C GLU A 54 -13.44 -16.77 18.29
N GLU A 55 -13.36 -15.65 17.57
CA GLU A 55 -13.02 -15.68 16.15
C GLU A 55 -11.53 -15.98 15.95
N GLY A 56 -11.21 -16.80 14.94
CA GLY A 56 -9.84 -17.18 14.59
C GLY A 56 -9.35 -18.46 15.27
N ASN A 57 -8.03 -18.64 15.34
CA ASN A 57 -7.43 -19.82 15.96
C ASN A 57 -7.44 -19.71 17.50
N SER A 58 -7.21 -20.84 18.18
CA SER A 58 -7.27 -20.91 19.66
C SER A 58 -6.25 -20.00 20.35
N GLU A 59 -5.09 -19.77 19.74
CA GLU A 59 -4.06 -18.90 20.28
C GLU A 59 -4.49 -17.42 20.22
N LEU A 60 -5.06 -17.00 19.09
CA LEU A 60 -5.62 -15.66 18.91
C LEU A 60 -6.79 -15.41 19.87
N SER A 61 -7.74 -16.34 19.97
CA SER A 61 -8.84 -16.27 20.96
C SER A 61 -8.32 -16.13 22.39
N SER A 62 -7.29 -16.91 22.74
CA SER A 62 -6.63 -16.84 24.04
C SER A 62 -5.99 -15.47 24.32
N TRP A 63 -5.32 -14.85 23.35
CA TRP A 63 -4.74 -13.50 23.49
C TRP A 63 -5.83 -12.43 23.57
N ARG A 64 -6.86 -12.50 22.73
CA ARG A 64 -8.01 -11.60 22.75
C ARG A 64 -8.68 -11.54 24.10
N LYS A 65 -8.93 -12.69 24.73
CA LYS A 65 -9.51 -12.76 26.08
C LYS A 65 -8.63 -12.08 27.12
N ALA A 66 -7.32 -12.30 27.07
CA ALA A 66 -6.40 -11.66 28.01
C ALA A 66 -6.31 -10.14 27.83
N PHE A 67 -6.35 -9.65 26.59
CA PHE A 67 -6.46 -8.21 26.35
C PHE A 67 -7.79 -7.66 26.85
N ALA A 68 -8.90 -8.35 26.58
CA ALA A 68 -10.22 -7.95 27.07
C ALA A 68 -10.26 -7.88 28.61
N ASP A 69 -9.63 -8.81 29.32
CA ASP A 69 -9.56 -8.81 30.80
C ASP A 69 -8.84 -7.57 31.36
N ILE A 70 -7.81 -7.07 30.66
CA ILE A 70 -7.08 -5.86 31.02
C ILE A 70 -7.89 -4.62 30.66
N PHE A 71 -8.31 -4.52 29.39
CA PHE A 71 -8.87 -3.29 28.83
C PHE A 71 -10.33 -3.05 29.20
N SER A 72 -11.13 -4.09 29.49
CA SER A 72 -12.51 -3.93 29.98
C SER A 72 -12.64 -3.18 31.31
N ARG A 73 -11.52 -3.04 32.04
CA ARG A 73 -11.45 -2.32 33.31
C ARG A 73 -11.02 -0.87 33.14
N VAL A 74 -10.78 -0.44 31.90
CA VAL A 74 -10.29 0.89 31.57
C VAL A 74 -11.44 1.76 31.10
N SER A 75 -11.57 2.93 31.73
CA SER A 75 -12.41 4.02 31.25
C SER A 75 -11.54 4.98 30.44
N PRO A 76 -11.56 4.93 29.10
CA PRO A 76 -10.72 5.81 28.29
C PRO A 76 -11.24 7.25 28.32
N GLU A 77 -10.32 8.21 28.27
CA GLU A 77 -10.63 9.59 27.90
C GLU A 77 -10.48 9.77 26.40
N ILE A 78 -11.46 10.40 25.76
CA ILE A 78 -11.48 10.58 24.31
C ILE A 78 -11.22 12.05 24.01
N VAL A 79 -10.10 12.33 23.36
CA VAL A 79 -9.77 13.65 22.83
C VAL A 79 -10.28 13.76 21.40
N ASN A 80 -11.23 14.66 21.16
CA ASN A 80 -11.69 14.98 19.83
C ASN A 80 -10.75 16.00 19.18
N LEU A 81 -10.08 15.61 18.09
CA LEU A 81 -9.13 16.45 17.36
C LEU A 81 -9.81 17.46 16.42
N GLY A 82 -11.15 17.42 16.31
CA GLY A 82 -11.93 18.34 15.48
C GLY A 82 -12.08 17.88 14.02
N PRO A 83 -12.74 18.70 13.18
CA PRO A 83 -12.89 18.38 11.76
C PRO A 83 -11.54 18.47 11.02
N ASP A 84 -11.41 17.70 9.94
CA ASP A 84 -10.23 17.69 9.07
C ASP A 84 -8.92 17.42 9.85
N SER A 85 -9.00 16.60 10.90
CA SER A 85 -7.87 16.07 11.67
C SER A 85 -7.50 14.64 11.26
N PHE A 86 -8.38 13.97 10.52
CA PHE A 86 -8.21 12.60 10.07
C PHE A 86 -8.55 12.49 8.59
N PHE A 87 -7.66 11.83 7.85
CA PHE A 87 -7.80 11.53 6.43
C PHE A 87 -7.51 10.04 6.26
N HIS A 88 -8.47 9.32 5.72
CA HIS A 88 -8.32 7.89 5.46
C HIS A 88 -7.72 7.71 4.07
N MET A 89 -6.62 6.96 3.97
CA MET A 89 -5.98 6.62 2.70
C MET A 89 -5.96 5.10 2.54
N GLY A 90 -7.11 4.46 2.73
CA GLY A 90 -7.24 3.01 2.65
C GLY A 90 -7.40 2.48 1.24
N THR A 91 -7.75 3.35 0.29
CA THR A 91 -7.90 3.02 -1.13
C THR A 91 -7.11 3.96 -2.02
N ALA A 92 -6.74 3.49 -3.22
CA ALA A 92 -6.10 4.32 -4.23
C ALA A 92 -6.94 5.55 -4.61
N LYS A 93 -8.27 5.40 -4.63
CA LYS A 93 -9.21 6.50 -4.85
C LYS A 93 -9.11 7.57 -3.76
N GLU A 94 -9.17 7.18 -2.50
CA GLU A 94 -9.06 8.13 -1.37
C GLU A 94 -7.70 8.83 -1.38
N PHE A 95 -6.62 8.10 -1.63
CA PHE A 95 -5.29 8.69 -1.76
C PHE A 95 -5.24 9.75 -2.86
N GLN A 96 -5.82 9.46 -4.04
CA GLN A 96 -5.89 10.40 -5.16
C GLN A 96 -6.73 11.64 -4.80
N GLU A 97 -7.93 11.46 -4.25
CA GLU A 97 -8.82 12.55 -3.82
C GLU A 97 -8.16 13.46 -2.77
N HIS A 98 -7.42 12.88 -1.83
CA HIS A 98 -6.65 13.63 -0.85
C HIS A 98 -5.42 14.33 -1.46
N SER A 99 -4.82 13.78 -2.50
CA SER A 99 -3.60 14.34 -3.11
C SER A 99 -3.88 15.39 -4.18
N GLN A 100 -5.12 15.50 -4.68
CA GLN A 100 -5.52 16.52 -5.66
C GLN A 100 -5.29 17.94 -5.14
N ARG A 101 -4.80 18.83 -6.02
CA ARG A 101 -4.61 20.25 -5.71
C ARG A 101 -5.93 20.88 -5.24
N GLY A 102 -5.92 21.50 -4.07
CA GLY A 102 -7.08 22.18 -3.48
C GLY A 102 -7.99 21.26 -2.65
N SER A 103 -7.69 19.96 -2.57
CA SER A 103 -8.31 19.10 -1.55
C SER A 103 -8.00 19.62 -0.14
N ARG A 104 -8.86 19.30 0.84
CA ARG A 104 -8.62 19.70 2.25
C ARG A 104 -7.27 19.23 2.78
N PHE A 105 -6.88 18.00 2.42
CA PHE A 105 -5.60 17.43 2.80
C PHE A 105 -4.43 18.20 2.14
N SER A 106 -4.48 18.41 0.83
CA SER A 106 -3.41 19.11 0.12
C SER A 106 -3.26 20.55 0.59
N THR A 107 -4.36 21.27 0.83
CA THR A 107 -4.33 22.65 1.34
C THR A 107 -3.75 22.74 2.74
N LYS A 108 -4.10 21.82 3.64
CA LYS A 108 -3.59 21.86 5.01
C LYS A 108 -2.15 21.37 5.15
N PHE A 109 -1.77 20.31 4.45
CA PHE A 109 -0.52 19.61 4.69
C PHE A 109 0.47 19.72 3.55
N LEU A 110 0.01 19.64 2.30
CA LEU A 110 0.91 19.60 1.14
C LEU A 110 1.34 20.99 0.65
N GLN A 111 0.53 22.04 0.86
CA GLN A 111 0.86 23.42 0.46
C GLN A 111 2.14 23.95 1.11
N SER A 112 2.50 23.46 2.30
CA SER A 112 3.75 23.85 2.97
C SER A 112 5.00 23.25 2.30
N PHE A 113 4.84 22.26 1.43
CA PHE A 113 5.94 21.68 0.66
C PHE A 113 6.05 22.38 -0.69
N SER A 114 7.27 22.83 -1.03
CA SER A 114 7.59 23.61 -2.23
C SER A 114 7.54 22.82 -3.56
N ASN A 115 6.81 21.70 -3.63
CA ASN A 115 6.83 20.67 -4.68
C ASN A 115 8.17 19.90 -4.75
N ASN A 116 8.29 18.78 -4.03
CA ASN A 116 9.48 17.91 -4.11
C ASN A 116 9.18 16.52 -4.69
N VAL A 117 8.05 16.36 -5.40
CA VAL A 117 7.79 15.13 -6.15
C VAL A 117 8.54 15.24 -7.48
N CYS A 118 9.72 14.65 -7.56
CA CYS A 118 10.59 14.74 -8.73
C CYS A 118 10.08 13.82 -9.84
N CYS A 119 9.85 14.35 -11.03
CA CYS A 119 9.61 13.56 -12.24
C CYS A 119 10.30 14.21 -13.44
N THR A 120 11.08 13.44 -14.19
CA THR A 120 11.65 13.89 -15.47
C THR A 120 10.71 13.43 -16.57
N LEU A 121 10.04 14.36 -17.25
CA LEU A 121 9.02 14.06 -18.25
C LEU A 121 9.35 14.74 -19.57
N ILE A 122 9.58 13.95 -20.60
CA ILE A 122 9.89 14.43 -21.96
C ILE A 122 8.78 13.95 -22.88
N ASN A 123 8.14 14.88 -23.60
CA ASN A 123 7.06 14.59 -24.57
C ASN A 123 5.91 13.71 -24.03
N CYS A 124 5.64 13.75 -22.73
CA CYS A 124 4.57 12.98 -22.12
C CYS A 124 3.22 13.70 -22.19
N SER A 125 2.14 12.95 -22.42
CA SER A 125 0.77 13.43 -22.17
C SER A 125 0.25 12.82 -20.87
N ILE A 126 -0.44 13.62 -20.06
CA ILE A 126 -0.90 13.21 -18.73
C ILE A 126 -2.38 13.56 -18.62
N GLY A 127 -3.21 12.53 -18.44
CA GLY A 127 -4.63 12.67 -18.19
C GLY A 127 -4.95 13.37 -16.88
N ASN A 128 -6.17 13.86 -16.77
CA ASN A 128 -6.57 14.68 -15.63
C ASN A 128 -6.61 13.85 -14.34
N GLY A 129 -6.20 14.46 -13.22
CA GLY A 129 -6.22 13.84 -11.90
C GLY A 129 -5.20 12.72 -11.70
N SER A 130 -4.31 12.47 -12.66
CA SER A 130 -3.21 11.51 -12.51
C SER A 130 -2.13 12.06 -11.58
N LEU A 131 -1.57 11.19 -10.75
CA LEU A 131 -0.50 11.47 -9.81
C LEU A 131 0.71 10.65 -10.19
N MET A 132 1.88 11.28 -10.24
CA MET A 132 3.13 10.60 -10.53
C MET A 132 4.19 11.05 -9.54
N GLU A 133 5.00 10.12 -9.06
CA GLU A 133 6.15 10.40 -8.23
C GLU A 133 7.39 9.63 -8.65
N TYR A 134 8.55 10.28 -8.59
CA TYR A 134 9.83 9.64 -8.84
C TYR A 134 9.89 8.89 -10.18
N CYS A 135 9.31 9.47 -11.23
CA CYS A 135 9.27 8.86 -12.56
C CYS A 135 10.26 9.55 -13.52
N LYS A 136 10.82 8.79 -14.45
CA LYS A 136 11.63 9.30 -15.58
C LYS A 136 11.10 8.73 -16.89
N LEU A 137 10.26 9.50 -17.58
CA LEU A 137 9.47 9.02 -18.70
C LEU A 137 9.68 9.89 -19.94
N GLU A 138 9.83 9.22 -21.09
CA GLU A 138 9.87 9.84 -22.41
C GLU A 138 8.77 9.25 -23.30
N ASP A 139 8.11 10.10 -24.08
CA ASP A 139 7.07 9.73 -25.05
C ASP A 139 5.91 8.88 -24.48
N ALA A 140 5.58 9.06 -23.20
CA ALA A 140 4.52 8.32 -22.52
C ALA A 140 3.14 8.98 -22.70
N GLN A 141 2.10 8.17 -22.96
CA GLN A 141 0.70 8.60 -23.00
C GLN A 141 -0.04 8.06 -21.78
N ILE A 142 -0.23 8.88 -20.75
CA ILE A 142 -0.82 8.46 -19.48
C ILE A 142 -2.29 8.87 -19.44
N GLY A 143 -3.19 7.90 -19.21
CA GLY A 143 -4.61 8.13 -19.01
C GLY A 143 -4.94 9.00 -17.78
N SER A 144 -6.23 9.23 -17.57
CA SER A 144 -6.76 10.01 -16.45
C SER A 144 -6.84 9.18 -15.16
N GLY A 145 -6.59 9.83 -14.02
CA GLY A 145 -6.68 9.20 -12.71
C GLY A 145 -5.68 8.08 -12.46
N CYS A 146 -4.54 8.08 -13.16
CA CYS A 146 -3.49 7.09 -12.98
C CYS A 146 -2.60 7.42 -11.78
N LEU A 147 -2.02 6.40 -11.14
CA LEU A 147 -1.03 6.54 -10.08
C LEU A 147 0.29 5.88 -10.53
N LEU A 148 1.35 6.67 -10.69
CA LEU A 148 2.66 6.17 -11.09
C LEU A 148 3.70 6.42 -10.00
N SER A 149 4.52 5.43 -9.67
CA SER A 149 5.65 5.61 -8.74
C SER A 149 6.90 4.86 -9.20
N GLY A 150 8.04 5.53 -9.24
CA GLY A 150 9.33 4.88 -9.47
C GLY A 150 9.56 4.34 -10.89
N CYS A 151 8.72 4.71 -11.86
CA CYS A 151 8.75 4.18 -13.22
C CYS A 151 9.81 4.87 -14.08
N GLU A 152 10.48 4.12 -14.95
CA GLU A 152 11.49 4.64 -15.87
C GLU A 152 11.28 4.07 -17.28
N SER A 153 11.24 4.93 -18.30
CA SER A 153 11.19 4.51 -19.71
C SER A 153 11.64 5.63 -20.62
N SER A 154 12.55 5.32 -21.54
CA SER A 154 12.92 6.14 -22.70
C SER A 154 12.14 5.76 -23.97
N LYS A 155 11.33 4.69 -23.90
CA LYS A 155 10.53 4.18 -25.03
C LYS A 155 9.07 4.60 -24.89
N PRO A 156 8.37 4.82 -26.03
CA PRO A 156 6.94 5.13 -26.02
C PRO A 156 6.12 4.02 -25.40
N PHE A 157 5.14 4.39 -24.57
CA PHE A 157 4.10 3.49 -24.10
C PHE A 157 2.81 4.27 -23.78
N SER A 158 1.71 3.53 -23.65
CA SER A 158 0.42 4.07 -23.23
C SER A 158 -0.11 3.36 -22.00
N LEU A 159 -0.82 4.10 -21.15
CA LEU A 159 -1.46 3.57 -19.96
C LEU A 159 -2.93 3.98 -19.95
N ASP A 160 -3.82 3.01 -19.76
CA ASP A 160 -5.27 3.26 -19.71
C ASP A 160 -5.66 4.02 -18.44
N ASP A 161 -6.85 4.64 -18.47
CA ASP A 161 -7.39 5.39 -17.33
C ASP A 161 -7.44 4.53 -16.05
N ASN A 162 -7.27 5.19 -14.91
CA ASN A 162 -7.34 4.60 -13.56
C ASN A 162 -6.35 3.45 -13.34
N SER A 163 -5.24 3.42 -14.08
CA SER A 163 -4.18 2.45 -13.86
C SER A 163 -3.26 2.88 -12.72
N ILE A 164 -2.79 1.90 -11.95
CA ILE A 164 -1.77 2.04 -10.92
C ILE A 164 -0.55 1.29 -11.41
N LEU A 165 0.58 1.98 -11.51
CA LEU A 165 1.85 1.43 -12.02
C LEU A 165 2.98 1.82 -11.10
N PHE A 166 3.71 0.85 -10.55
CA PHE A 166 4.91 1.16 -9.76
C PHE A 166 5.98 0.11 -9.91
N THR A 167 7.24 0.52 -9.87
CA THR A 167 8.38 -0.38 -10.02
C THR A 167 9.11 -0.57 -8.69
N LEU A 168 9.30 -1.82 -8.31
CA LEU A 168 10.08 -2.24 -7.15
C LEU A 168 11.45 -2.73 -7.61
N CYS A 169 12.49 -2.42 -6.81
CA CYS A 169 13.74 -3.16 -6.85
C CYS A 169 13.59 -4.38 -5.94
N ILE A 170 13.96 -5.57 -6.41
CA ILE A 170 14.02 -6.79 -5.61
C ILE A 170 15.44 -7.34 -5.62
N THR A 171 15.84 -7.98 -4.53
CA THR A 171 17.20 -8.53 -4.38
C THR A 171 17.12 -10.02 -4.07
N ASN A 172 17.51 -10.83 -5.06
CA ASN A 172 17.83 -12.25 -4.92
C ASN A 172 19.22 -12.46 -5.55
N ASP A 173 20.27 -12.14 -4.79
CA ASP A 173 21.70 -12.10 -5.17
C ASP A 173 22.14 -10.94 -6.09
N GLU A 174 21.29 -10.49 -7.00
CA GLU A 174 21.51 -9.31 -7.86
C GLU A 174 20.26 -8.41 -7.87
N TYR A 175 20.44 -7.13 -8.20
CA TYR A 175 19.32 -6.21 -8.39
C TYR A 175 18.50 -6.59 -9.63
N LYS A 176 17.24 -6.89 -9.39
CA LYS A 176 16.22 -7.07 -10.43
C LYS A 176 15.05 -6.14 -10.15
N TYR A 177 14.18 -5.97 -11.14
CA TYR A 177 13.08 -5.02 -11.12
C TYR A 177 11.78 -5.67 -11.52
N VAL A 178 10.73 -5.26 -10.82
CA VAL A 178 9.38 -5.76 -11.02
C VAL A 178 8.45 -4.57 -11.08
N THR A 179 7.69 -4.45 -12.15
CA THR A 179 6.69 -3.41 -12.32
C THR A 179 5.34 -4.03 -12.06
N ILE A 180 4.64 -3.46 -11.08
CA ILE A 180 3.29 -3.88 -10.72
C ILE A 180 2.32 -2.96 -11.45
N LEU A 181 1.45 -3.56 -12.25
CA LEU A 181 0.35 -2.90 -12.94
C LEU A 181 -0.97 -3.39 -12.34
N LEU A 182 -1.85 -2.48 -11.96
CA LEU A 182 -3.18 -2.77 -11.43
C LEU A 182 -4.19 -1.76 -11.97
N HIS A 183 -5.46 -2.14 -12.03
CA HIS A 183 -6.54 -1.17 -12.18
C HIS A 183 -6.94 -0.66 -10.79
N ARG A 184 -7.40 0.60 -10.68
CA ARG A 184 -7.79 1.19 -9.40
C ARG A 184 -8.83 0.39 -8.62
N ASP A 185 -9.71 -0.28 -9.36
CA ASP A 185 -10.81 -1.06 -8.81
C ASP A 185 -10.46 -2.56 -8.64
N ASP A 186 -9.20 -2.96 -8.88
CA ASP A 186 -8.75 -4.32 -8.63
C ASP A 186 -8.74 -4.63 -7.12
N ASP A 187 -9.49 -5.67 -6.72
CA ASP A 187 -9.39 -6.22 -5.38
C ASP A 187 -8.15 -7.13 -5.29
N VAL A 188 -7.09 -6.57 -4.72
CA VAL A 188 -5.78 -7.21 -4.69
C VAL A 188 -5.76 -8.43 -3.78
N LYS A 189 -6.51 -8.40 -2.67
CA LYS A 189 -6.42 -9.42 -1.61
C LYS A 189 -7.50 -10.49 -1.70
N ALA A 190 -8.65 -10.21 -2.30
CA ALA A 190 -9.71 -11.20 -2.42
C ALA A 190 -9.30 -12.37 -3.31
N GLU A 191 -9.50 -13.59 -2.80
CA GLU A 191 -9.40 -14.80 -3.59
C GLU A 191 -10.62 -14.92 -4.51
N LYS A 192 -10.39 -15.14 -5.81
CA LYS A 192 -11.46 -15.24 -6.81
C LYS A 192 -11.46 -16.61 -7.48
N GLN A 193 -12.66 -17.12 -7.79
CA GLN A 193 -12.80 -18.37 -8.54
C GLN A 193 -12.13 -18.29 -9.92
N THR A 194 -12.15 -17.12 -10.55
CA THR A 194 -11.37 -16.79 -11.74
C THR A 194 -10.81 -15.39 -11.53
N LEU A 195 -9.49 -15.29 -11.56
CA LEU A 195 -8.78 -14.05 -11.29
C LEU A 195 -8.92 -13.11 -12.48
N CYS A 196 -9.31 -11.87 -12.22
CA CYS A 196 -9.29 -10.79 -13.19
C CYS A 196 -8.11 -9.87 -12.89
N TRP A 197 -7.36 -9.50 -13.93
CA TRP A 197 -6.25 -8.55 -13.85
C TRP A 197 -6.43 -7.51 -14.96
N MET A 198 -6.40 -6.21 -14.61
CA MET A 198 -6.64 -5.13 -15.58
C MET A 198 -7.97 -5.31 -16.33
N SER A 199 -9.03 -5.71 -15.60
CA SER A 199 -10.36 -6.03 -16.15
C SER A 199 -10.41 -7.19 -17.16
N LYS A 200 -9.35 -8.00 -17.28
CA LYS A 200 -9.31 -9.19 -18.14
C LYS A 200 -9.28 -10.47 -17.30
N GLU A 201 -10.07 -11.46 -17.67
CA GLU A 201 -10.01 -12.78 -17.06
C GLU A 201 -8.68 -13.45 -17.36
N THR A 202 -8.08 -14.07 -16.34
CA THR A 202 -6.88 -14.89 -16.47
C THR A 202 -7.25 -16.38 -16.38
N ASN A 203 -6.31 -17.27 -16.66
CA ASN A 203 -6.48 -18.71 -16.46
C ASN A 203 -6.29 -19.15 -14.98
N LEU A 204 -5.97 -18.23 -14.08
CA LEU A 204 -5.71 -18.50 -12.67
C LEU A 204 -7.01 -18.56 -11.86
N LYS A 205 -7.11 -19.52 -10.95
CA LYS A 205 -8.32 -19.84 -10.17
C LYS A 205 -7.98 -20.04 -8.70
N GLY A 206 -8.89 -19.65 -7.81
CA GLY A 206 -8.71 -19.84 -6.36
C GLY A 206 -7.48 -19.11 -5.83
N ILE A 207 -7.21 -17.92 -6.38
CA ILE A 207 -6.06 -17.10 -6.00
C ILE A 207 -6.43 -15.62 -6.04
N SER A 208 -5.72 -14.81 -5.27
CA SER A 208 -5.81 -13.35 -5.28
C SER A 208 -4.71 -12.73 -6.14
N LEU A 209 -4.87 -11.48 -6.58
CA LEU A 209 -3.81 -10.76 -7.32
C LEU A 209 -2.54 -10.62 -6.47
N TRP A 210 -2.68 -10.53 -5.14
CA TRP A 210 -1.57 -10.46 -4.19
C TRP A 210 -0.62 -11.66 -4.32
N ASN A 211 -1.17 -12.85 -4.54
CA ASN A 211 -0.43 -14.12 -4.58
C ASN A 211 -0.18 -14.63 -6.00
N ALA A 212 -0.85 -14.07 -7.01
CA ALA A 212 -0.70 -14.49 -8.38
C ALA A 212 0.65 -14.03 -8.96
N ARG A 213 1.43 -14.98 -9.50
CA ARG A 213 2.71 -14.70 -10.17
C ARG A 213 2.45 -14.19 -11.59
N LEU A 214 2.16 -12.90 -11.70
CA LEU A 214 1.79 -12.23 -12.96
C LEU A 214 2.82 -11.21 -13.43
N PHE A 215 3.80 -10.86 -12.61
CA PHE A 215 4.68 -9.72 -12.87
C PHE A 215 6.07 -10.20 -13.32
N PRO A 216 6.53 -9.84 -14.53
CA PRO A 216 7.87 -10.19 -15.01
C PRO A 216 8.99 -9.59 -14.16
N VAL A 217 10.02 -10.40 -13.92
CA VAL A 217 11.24 -9.99 -13.25
C VAL A 217 12.32 -9.68 -14.29
N GLU A 218 12.82 -8.44 -14.28
CA GLU A 218 13.73 -7.93 -15.31
C GLU A 218 14.98 -7.27 -14.72
N ARG A 219 16.00 -7.04 -15.56
CA ARG A 219 17.29 -6.46 -15.13
C ARG A 219 17.31 -4.93 -15.07
N SER A 220 16.30 -4.26 -15.61
CA SER A 220 16.15 -2.81 -15.52
C SER A 220 14.69 -2.41 -15.29
N ARG A 221 14.48 -1.20 -14.77
CA ARG A 221 13.14 -0.62 -14.56
C ARG A 221 12.37 -0.49 -15.87
N GLU A 222 13.02 0.02 -16.93
CA GLU A 222 12.42 0.10 -18.26
C GLU A 222 12.02 -1.28 -18.81
N ALA A 223 12.91 -2.28 -18.76
CA ALA A 223 12.59 -3.62 -19.24
C ALA A 223 11.40 -4.22 -18.49
N SER A 224 11.38 -4.05 -17.16
CA SER A 224 10.29 -4.52 -16.30
C SER A 224 8.94 -3.87 -16.64
N LEU A 225 8.94 -2.56 -16.88
CA LEU A 225 7.74 -1.80 -17.25
C LEU A 225 7.15 -2.32 -18.56
N HIS A 226 7.98 -2.43 -19.60
CA HIS A 226 7.52 -2.90 -20.93
C HIS A 226 7.10 -4.36 -20.91
N ALA A 227 7.85 -5.23 -20.24
CA ALA A 227 7.48 -6.63 -20.08
C ALA A 227 6.10 -6.78 -19.42
N THR A 228 5.83 -5.98 -18.38
CA THR A 228 4.54 -5.99 -17.67
C THR A 228 3.39 -5.50 -18.56
N LEU A 229 3.58 -4.38 -19.27
CA LEU A 229 2.56 -3.83 -20.17
C LEU A 229 2.22 -4.80 -21.30
N ASN A 230 3.24 -5.38 -21.94
CA ASN A 230 3.06 -6.33 -23.03
C ASN A 230 2.35 -7.59 -22.54
N PHE A 231 2.74 -8.11 -21.37
CA PHE A 231 2.10 -9.27 -20.75
C PHE A 231 0.61 -9.01 -20.43
N ALA A 232 0.28 -7.85 -19.86
CA ALA A 232 -1.12 -7.46 -19.59
C ALA A 232 -1.96 -7.27 -20.88
N ARG A 233 -1.31 -6.95 -22.00
CA ARG A 233 -1.96 -6.83 -23.31
C ARG A 233 -2.14 -8.17 -24.02
N GLY A 234 -1.43 -9.22 -23.57
CA GLY A 234 -1.41 -10.51 -24.24
C GLY A 234 -0.52 -10.52 -25.48
N GLU A 235 0.47 -9.62 -25.55
CA GLU A 235 1.43 -9.56 -26.64
C GLU A 235 2.48 -10.67 -26.44
N GLU A 236 2.53 -11.65 -27.35
CA GLU A 236 3.29 -12.91 -27.25
C GLU A 236 4.82 -12.75 -27.42
N ASP A 237 5.33 -11.54 -27.67
CA ASP A 237 6.73 -11.29 -28.06
C ASP A 237 7.72 -11.11 -26.89
N VAL A 238 7.31 -11.37 -25.65
CA VAL A 238 8.21 -11.25 -24.48
C VAL A 238 8.58 -12.62 -23.94
N THR A 239 9.86 -12.98 -24.06
CA THR A 239 10.43 -14.16 -23.39
C THR A 239 10.50 -13.90 -21.88
N ILE A 240 9.38 -14.13 -21.19
CA ILE A 240 9.31 -13.99 -19.73
C ILE A 240 9.98 -15.20 -19.10
N ASN A 241 11.16 -14.98 -18.51
CA ASN A 241 11.94 -16.04 -17.86
C ASN A 241 11.44 -16.32 -16.44
N GLU A 242 10.95 -15.29 -15.75
CA GLU A 242 10.62 -15.35 -14.33
C GLU A 242 9.43 -14.43 -14.04
N LEU A 243 8.42 -14.97 -13.36
CA LEU A 243 7.26 -14.23 -12.86
C LEU A 243 7.29 -14.22 -11.32
N ILE A 244 6.82 -13.15 -10.71
CA ILE A 244 6.72 -13.00 -9.26
C ILE A 244 5.33 -12.46 -8.89
N SER A 245 4.87 -12.76 -7.68
CA SER A 245 3.66 -12.17 -7.11
C SER A 245 3.94 -10.85 -6.39
N ILE A 246 2.89 -10.06 -6.10
CA ILE A 246 3.03 -8.82 -5.33
C ILE A 246 3.56 -9.14 -3.93
N GLY A 247 3.03 -10.18 -3.29
CA GLY A 247 3.45 -10.61 -1.95
C GLY A 247 4.93 -10.97 -1.89
N GLU A 248 5.42 -11.77 -2.84
CA GLU A 248 6.85 -12.09 -2.95
C GLU A 248 7.69 -10.84 -3.22
N ALA A 249 7.29 -9.99 -4.18
CA ALA A 249 8.05 -8.80 -4.55
C ALA A 249 8.21 -7.80 -3.40
N VAL A 250 7.17 -7.62 -2.58
CA VAL A 250 7.21 -6.76 -1.39
C VAL A 250 8.19 -7.32 -0.35
N VAL A 251 8.15 -8.63 -0.10
CA VAL A 251 9.04 -9.29 0.87
C VAL A 251 10.51 -9.20 0.44
N THR A 252 10.80 -9.33 -0.85
CA THR A 252 12.16 -9.27 -1.39
C THR A 252 12.61 -7.87 -1.80
N SER A 253 11.81 -6.83 -1.50
CA SER A 253 12.09 -5.48 -1.98
C SER A 253 13.31 -4.85 -1.32
N ASP A 254 14.14 -4.19 -2.13
CA ASP A 254 15.26 -3.40 -1.65
C ASP A 254 14.87 -1.94 -1.49
N THR A 255 14.49 -1.57 -0.27
CA THR A 255 14.09 -0.19 0.04
C THR A 255 15.22 0.82 -0.10
N GLN A 256 16.48 0.39 0.11
CA GLN A 256 17.61 1.31 0.05
C GLN A 256 17.88 1.72 -1.39
N GLU A 257 17.89 0.77 -2.33
CA GLU A 257 18.04 1.06 -3.75
C GLU A 257 16.85 1.86 -4.30
N MET A 258 15.62 1.61 -3.82
CA MET A 258 14.47 2.47 -4.15
C MET A 258 14.66 3.91 -3.68
N ILE A 259 15.19 4.13 -2.46
CA ILE A 259 15.49 5.48 -1.95
C ILE A 259 16.61 6.12 -2.77
N ASP A 260 17.66 5.38 -3.10
CA ASP A 260 18.81 5.91 -3.85
C ASP A 260 18.41 6.30 -5.27
N PHE A 261 17.52 5.55 -5.92
CA PHE A 261 16.89 5.98 -7.17
C PHE A 261 16.17 7.33 -7.04
N ARG A 262 15.34 7.51 -6.01
CA ARG A 262 14.64 8.78 -5.75
C ARG A 262 15.61 9.93 -5.51
N ARG A 263 16.72 9.67 -4.81
CA ARG A 263 17.79 10.67 -4.58
C ARG A 263 18.48 11.05 -5.89
N ARG A 264 18.80 10.09 -6.77
CA ARG A 264 19.39 10.36 -8.09
C ARG A 264 18.50 11.28 -8.92
N LEU A 265 17.20 11.00 -9.01
CA LEU A 265 16.23 11.87 -9.71
C LEU A 265 16.17 13.28 -9.12
N LYS A 266 16.22 13.40 -7.78
CA LYS A 266 16.25 14.70 -7.11
C LYS A 266 17.53 15.47 -7.41
N HIS A 267 18.68 14.80 -7.45
CA HIS A 267 19.94 15.44 -7.80
C HIS A 267 19.95 15.91 -9.26
N GLU A 268 19.42 15.13 -10.20
CA GLU A 268 19.25 15.56 -11.60
C GLU A 268 18.46 16.89 -11.68
N HIS A 269 17.38 17.03 -10.92
CA HIS A 269 16.55 18.25 -10.88
C HIS A 269 17.19 19.48 -10.21
N LEU A 270 18.26 19.31 -9.42
CA LEU A 270 18.93 20.42 -8.73
C LEU A 270 20.10 21.00 -9.53
N VAL A 271 20.50 20.34 -10.62
CA VAL A 271 21.63 20.72 -11.46
C VAL A 271 21.18 21.46 -12.74
N ASP A 272 19.89 21.38 -13.08
CA ASP A 272 19.20 22.17 -14.12
C ASP A 272 18.69 23.52 -13.58
#